data_AF-A0A0C3PJ21-F1
#
_entry.id   AF-A0A0C3PJ21-F1
#
_cell.length_a   1.000
_cell.length_b   1.000
_cell.length_c   1.000
_cell.angle_alpha   90.00
_cell.angle_beta   90.00
_cell.angle_gamma   90.00
#
_symmetry.space_group_name_H-M   'P 1'
#
loop_
_entity.id
_entity.type
_entity.pdbx_description
1 polymer ?
#
loop_
_entity_poly.entity_id
_entity_poly.type
_entity_poly.pdbx_seq_one_letter_code
_entity_poly.pdbx_strand_id
1 'polypeptide(L)'
;MSFVKSVERASGRILRPHLTSPSRVLVATFGSQLSSQPYSYLGREQRPSVCGYQFYKSFTLWPKELRDDLRAGIKARNQGNISLSERYLTRAYQTALSMPPSTLSPTPYLKLSGIAAVLAEVSPERKAREVLEDVWNKGGASADDWASYTPTDEERIRRVAIACKIAELSSHERNEDEKWLVWAVEEVLKLAGAGTQNRSVDTGGGSTDVQQSQPAQVILAELKLPPWMSKDDLGVPLAALGNVYARKGQIEYAMPLYLQAISLLLPPGRQNVSIQDRCEAAQLMNNLSELIMRRPPTPEIRHQAEAWARKALDVIEGAGKVPLPKSGWFGYSEDTSARNTCDQVLGVVLFNIGILREMDSDKKVARALFEKSAQQCARVGMNEGVLQAKEALRRVGRTQDEKTS
;
A
#
# COMPACT_ATOMS: atom_id res chain seq x y z
N MET A 1 16.85 16.93 3.67
CA MET A 1 17.91 16.35 4.53
C MET A 1 17.58 16.33 6.03
N SER A 2 16.66 17.15 6.56
CA SER A 2 16.28 17.09 7.99
C SER A 2 15.28 15.95 8.31
N PHE A 3 14.44 15.55 7.34
CA PHE A 3 13.45 14.48 7.50
C PHE A 3 14.09 13.09 7.68
N VAL A 4 15.13 12.77 6.90
CA VAL A 4 15.86 11.49 6.96
C VAL A 4 16.84 11.41 8.14
N LYS A 5 17.48 12.53 8.52
CA LYS A 5 18.40 12.57 9.67
C LYS A 5 17.71 12.42 11.04
N SER A 6 16.39 12.60 11.11
CA SER A 6 15.62 12.29 12.32
C SER A 6 15.44 10.78 12.51
N VAL A 7 15.42 10.01 11.42
CA VAL A 7 15.23 8.55 11.42
C VAL A 7 16.51 7.81 11.84
N GLU A 8 17.70 8.29 11.47
CA GLU A 8 18.98 7.62 11.78
C GLU A 8 19.47 7.76 13.24
N ARG A 9 19.01 8.76 14.02
CA ARG A 9 19.64 9.08 15.33
C ARG A 9 19.17 8.25 16.53
N ALA A 10 18.24 7.31 16.38
CA ALA A 10 17.62 6.64 17.53
C ALA A 10 17.86 5.12 17.62
N SER A 11 18.81 4.54 16.89
CA SER A 11 19.19 3.11 17.00
C SER A 11 20.04 2.78 18.25
N GLY A 12 19.98 3.57 19.32
CA GLY A 12 20.83 3.38 20.49
C GLY A 12 20.24 3.88 21.79
N ARG A 13 19.47 3.00 22.46
CA ARG A 13 19.28 2.84 23.93
C ARG A 13 17.83 2.47 24.24
N ILE A 14 17.63 1.18 24.50
CA ILE A 14 16.41 0.64 25.08
C ILE A 14 16.45 0.92 26.58
N LEU A 15 15.62 1.85 27.06
CA LEU A 15 15.21 1.93 28.46
C LEU A 15 13.70 1.67 28.50
N ARG A 16 13.31 0.54 29.09
CA ARG A 16 11.92 0.18 29.36
C ARG A 16 11.43 0.94 30.60
N PRO A 17 10.25 1.59 30.57
CA PRO A 17 9.50 1.86 31.79
C PRO A 17 8.44 0.76 31.98
N HIS A 18 8.43 0.18 33.17
CA HIS A 18 7.29 -0.55 33.72
C HIS A 18 6.15 0.44 33.99
N LEU A 19 4.98 0.21 33.38
CA LEU A 19 3.72 0.84 33.79
C LEU A 19 2.61 -0.22 33.81
N THR A 20 2.20 -0.54 35.03
CA THR A 20 0.99 -1.30 35.37
C THR A 20 -0.18 -0.32 35.48
N SER A 21 -1.20 -0.40 34.62
CA SER A 21 -2.53 0.18 34.88
C SER A 21 -3.60 -0.41 33.94
N PRO A 22 -4.84 -0.66 34.40
CA PRO A 22 -5.87 -1.41 33.67
C PRO A 22 -6.81 -0.47 32.91
N SER A 23 -6.71 -0.43 31.58
CA SER A 23 -7.77 0.00 30.65
C SER A 23 -7.34 -0.33 29.21
N ARG A 24 -7.26 -1.62 28.88
CA ARG A 24 -7.12 -2.06 27.48
C ARG A 24 -8.52 -2.07 26.85
N VAL A 25 -8.95 -0.93 26.32
CA VAL A 25 -10.07 -0.91 25.37
C VAL A 25 -9.51 -1.42 24.04
N LEU A 26 -10.01 -2.59 23.61
CA LEU A 26 -9.72 -3.19 22.30
C LEU A 26 -10.20 -2.26 21.19
N VAL A 27 -9.31 -1.41 20.67
CA VAL A 27 -9.44 -0.90 19.31
C VAL A 27 -9.17 -2.10 18.40
N ALA A 28 -10.18 -2.52 17.62
CA ALA A 28 -10.19 -3.81 16.95
C ALA A 28 -9.01 -4.02 16.00
N THR A 29 -8.29 -5.12 16.20
CA THR A 29 -7.16 -5.59 15.40
C THR A 29 -7.55 -6.04 13.98
N PHE A 30 -8.84 -6.11 13.64
CA PHE A 30 -9.27 -6.53 12.31
C PHE A 30 -9.04 -5.47 11.22
N GLY A 31 -9.04 -4.17 11.57
CA GLY A 31 -8.63 -3.10 10.66
C GLY A 31 -7.18 -3.27 10.17
N SER A 32 -6.31 -3.79 11.04
CA SER A 32 -4.92 -4.12 10.69
C SER A 32 -4.81 -5.27 9.67
N GLN A 33 -5.78 -6.19 9.60
CA GLN A 33 -5.75 -7.30 8.63
C GLN A 33 -6.13 -6.87 7.19
N LEU A 34 -6.90 -5.79 7.03
CA LEU A 34 -7.09 -5.18 5.70
C LEU A 34 -5.86 -4.39 5.25
N SER A 35 -5.06 -3.88 6.19
CA SER A 35 -3.76 -3.24 5.86
C SER A 35 -2.74 -4.23 5.29
N SER A 36 -2.97 -5.53 5.47
CA SER A 36 -2.18 -6.63 4.91
C SER A 36 -2.77 -7.24 3.64
N GLN A 37 -3.82 -6.65 3.05
CA GLN A 37 -4.24 -7.11 1.72
C GLN A 37 -3.17 -6.79 0.67
N PRO A 38 -2.91 -7.73 -0.27
CA PRO A 38 -1.82 -7.60 -1.22
C PRO A 38 -2.05 -6.38 -2.11
N TYR A 39 -1.18 -5.38 -2.00
CA TYR A 39 -0.97 -4.43 -3.08
C TYR A 39 -0.35 -5.24 -4.23
N SER A 40 -1.17 -5.69 -5.18
CA SER A 40 -0.70 -6.34 -6.40
C SER A 40 -0.06 -5.30 -7.32
N TYR A 41 1.09 -4.78 -6.89
CA TYR A 41 1.82 -3.69 -7.55
C TYR A 41 2.72 -4.16 -8.67
N LEU A 42 3.23 -5.39 -8.56
CA LEU A 42 4.10 -5.96 -9.58
C LEU A 42 3.38 -6.25 -10.90
N GLY A 43 2.05 -6.25 -10.90
CA GLY A 43 1.19 -6.54 -12.05
C GLY A 43 0.58 -5.32 -12.74
N ARG A 44 1.02 -4.08 -12.47
CA ARG A 44 0.50 -2.85 -13.10
C ARG A 44 1.04 -2.59 -14.51
N GLU A 45 1.47 -3.63 -15.23
CA GLU A 45 1.33 -3.59 -16.68
C GLU A 45 -0.17 -3.54 -16.93
N GLN A 46 -0.63 -2.51 -17.65
CA GLN A 46 -1.98 -2.42 -18.17
C GLN A 46 -2.43 -3.84 -18.54
N ARG A 47 -3.60 -4.28 -18.08
CA ARG A 47 -4.26 -5.42 -18.69
C ARG A 47 -5.04 -4.83 -19.86
N PRO A 48 -4.48 -4.65 -21.08
CA PRO A 48 -5.37 -4.41 -22.19
C PRO A 48 -6.36 -5.57 -22.22
N SER A 49 -7.57 -5.28 -22.67
CA SER A 49 -8.45 -6.31 -23.18
C SER A 49 -7.77 -6.86 -24.45
N VAL A 50 -6.79 -7.72 -24.24
CA VAL A 50 -5.91 -8.20 -25.29
C VAL A 50 -6.69 -9.27 -26.02
N CYS A 51 -7.30 -8.88 -27.14
CA CYS A 51 -7.75 -9.83 -28.17
C CYS A 51 -6.64 -10.86 -28.38
N GLY A 52 -6.95 -12.16 -28.45
CA GLY A 52 -5.95 -13.24 -28.42
C GLY A 52 -4.74 -12.97 -29.32
N TYR A 53 -4.93 -12.37 -30.50
CA TYR A 53 -3.87 -11.94 -31.40
C TYR A 53 -2.82 -10.99 -30.77
N GLN A 54 -3.24 -9.99 -29.99
CA GLN A 54 -2.33 -9.08 -29.30
C GLN A 54 -1.56 -9.77 -28.16
N PHE A 55 -2.10 -10.85 -27.58
CA PHE A 55 -1.44 -11.61 -26.50
C PHE A 55 -0.28 -12.39 -27.10
N TYR A 56 -0.48 -13.04 -28.24
CA TYR A 56 0.60 -13.71 -28.95
C TYR A 56 1.66 -12.73 -29.48
N LYS A 57 1.24 -11.53 -29.91
CA LYS A 57 2.14 -10.49 -30.45
C LYS A 57 3.06 -9.89 -29.38
N SER A 58 2.62 -9.75 -28.12
CA SER A 58 3.51 -9.23 -27.06
C SER A 58 4.71 -10.14 -26.77
N PHE A 59 4.58 -11.46 -26.99
CA PHE A 59 5.69 -12.40 -26.81
C PHE A 59 6.81 -12.28 -27.84
N THR A 60 6.63 -11.52 -28.93
CA THR A 60 7.73 -11.28 -29.89
C THR A 60 8.84 -10.40 -29.31
N LEU A 61 8.56 -9.68 -28.21
CA LEU A 61 9.52 -8.86 -27.46
C LEU A 61 10.49 -9.69 -26.60
N TRP A 62 10.23 -10.99 -26.47
CA TRP A 62 11.02 -11.92 -25.66
C TRP A 62 11.94 -12.78 -26.55
N PRO A 63 13.12 -13.18 -26.05
CA PRO A 63 13.95 -14.24 -26.65
C PRO A 63 13.15 -15.50 -26.91
N LYS A 64 13.45 -16.22 -28.00
CA LYS A 64 12.66 -17.39 -28.43
C LYS A 64 12.61 -18.47 -27.35
N GLU A 65 13.71 -18.62 -26.64
CA GLU A 65 13.94 -19.58 -25.55
C GLU A 65 12.98 -19.37 -24.37
N LEU A 66 12.43 -18.16 -24.19
CA LEU A 66 11.51 -17.84 -23.10
C LEU A 66 10.02 -17.91 -23.50
N ARG A 67 9.71 -17.78 -24.80
CA ARG A 67 8.33 -17.52 -25.26
C ARG A 67 7.34 -18.60 -24.88
N ASP A 68 7.71 -19.85 -25.07
CA ASP A 68 6.78 -20.97 -24.92
C ASP A 68 6.43 -21.20 -23.45
N ASP A 69 7.43 -21.17 -22.57
CA ASP A 69 7.22 -21.28 -21.13
C ASP A 69 6.46 -20.08 -20.56
N LEU A 70 6.80 -18.84 -20.96
CA LEU A 70 6.06 -17.66 -20.49
C LEU A 70 4.60 -17.69 -20.92
N ARG A 71 4.33 -18.03 -22.19
CA ARG A 71 2.97 -18.11 -22.71
C ARG A 71 2.17 -19.21 -22.02
N ALA A 72 2.75 -20.39 -21.85
CA ALA A 72 2.08 -21.51 -21.19
C ALA A 72 1.81 -21.21 -19.71
N GLY A 73 2.77 -20.58 -19.02
CA GLY A 73 2.63 -20.14 -17.63
C GLY A 73 1.51 -19.14 -17.45
N ILE A 74 1.52 -18.02 -18.20
CA ILE A 74 0.49 -16.99 -18.10
C ILE A 74 -0.89 -17.55 -18.48
N LYS A 75 -0.97 -18.41 -19.50
CA LYS A 75 -2.23 -19.07 -19.88
C LYS A 75 -2.76 -19.94 -18.74
N ALA A 76 -1.91 -20.76 -18.11
CA ALA A 76 -2.30 -21.61 -16.99
C ALA A 76 -2.75 -20.78 -15.78
N ARG A 77 -2.06 -19.66 -15.46
CA ARG A 77 -2.48 -18.72 -14.40
C ARG A 77 -3.89 -18.20 -14.64
N ASN A 78 -4.16 -17.72 -15.86
CA ASN A 78 -5.44 -17.14 -16.21
C ASN A 78 -6.58 -18.17 -16.25
N GLN A 79 -6.25 -19.46 -16.40
CA GLN A 79 -7.20 -20.57 -16.29
C GLN A 79 -7.41 -21.07 -14.85
N GLY A 80 -6.75 -20.45 -13.86
CA GLY A 80 -6.79 -20.87 -12.46
C GLY A 80 -5.93 -22.08 -12.14
N ASN A 81 -5.12 -22.59 -13.08
CA ASN A 81 -4.21 -23.71 -12.85
C ASN A 81 -2.87 -23.21 -12.32
N ILE A 82 -2.86 -22.82 -11.04
CA ILE A 82 -1.72 -22.17 -10.37
C ILE A 82 -0.48 -23.08 -10.34
N SER A 83 -0.63 -24.37 -10.02
CA SER A 83 0.50 -25.30 -9.97
C SER A 83 1.17 -25.49 -11.34
N LEU A 84 0.38 -25.60 -12.42
CA LEU A 84 0.92 -25.70 -13.77
C LEU A 84 1.61 -24.39 -14.18
N SER A 85 1.00 -23.24 -13.85
CA SER A 85 1.57 -21.92 -14.08
C SER A 85 2.95 -21.78 -13.44
N GLU A 86 3.05 -22.14 -12.16
CA GLU A 86 4.30 -22.08 -11.40
C GLU A 86 5.42 -22.89 -12.07
N ARG A 87 5.14 -24.10 -12.55
CA ARG A 87 6.14 -24.94 -13.23
C ARG A 87 6.69 -24.29 -14.48
N TYR A 88 5.82 -23.76 -15.33
CA TYR A 88 6.22 -23.06 -16.56
C TYR A 88 7.02 -21.79 -16.26
N LEU A 89 6.54 -20.95 -15.34
CA LEU A 89 7.20 -19.70 -14.97
C LEU A 89 8.53 -19.92 -14.26
N THR A 90 8.65 -21.00 -13.46
CA THR A 90 9.93 -21.38 -12.84
C THR A 90 10.98 -21.67 -13.92
N ARG A 91 10.62 -22.43 -14.97
CA ARG A 91 11.56 -22.72 -16.07
C ARG A 91 11.93 -21.44 -16.82
N ALA A 92 10.95 -20.62 -17.20
CA ALA A 92 11.21 -19.35 -17.85
C ALA A 92 12.13 -18.44 -17.03
N TYR A 93 11.93 -18.37 -15.71
CA TYR A 93 12.76 -17.58 -14.82
C TYR A 93 14.21 -18.10 -14.77
N GLN A 94 14.40 -19.42 -14.62
CA GLN A 94 15.73 -20.03 -14.62
C GLN A 94 16.45 -19.84 -15.95
N THR A 95 15.75 -19.99 -17.08
CA THR A 95 16.31 -19.71 -18.40
C THR A 95 16.70 -18.24 -18.51
N ALA A 96 15.87 -17.30 -18.04
CA ALA A 96 16.19 -15.87 -18.08
C ALA A 96 17.41 -15.51 -17.21
N LEU A 97 17.57 -16.13 -16.04
CA LEU A 97 18.75 -15.95 -15.18
C LEU A 97 20.06 -16.40 -15.84
N SER A 98 20.00 -17.42 -16.69
CA SER A 98 21.17 -17.91 -17.42
C SER A 98 21.57 -17.05 -18.64
N MET A 99 20.78 -16.02 -18.97
CA MET A 99 21.06 -15.13 -20.09
C MET A 99 21.80 -13.87 -19.64
N PRO A 100 22.74 -13.35 -20.46
CA PRO A 100 23.32 -12.04 -20.21
C PRO A 100 22.27 -10.93 -20.42
N PRO A 101 22.40 -9.77 -19.75
CA PRO A 101 21.48 -8.64 -19.89
C PRO A 101 21.26 -8.21 -21.34
N SER A 102 22.29 -8.30 -22.18
CA SER A 102 22.23 -7.93 -23.60
C SER A 102 21.15 -8.72 -24.37
N THR A 103 20.92 -9.99 -24.02
CA THR A 103 19.88 -10.83 -24.65
C THR A 103 18.47 -10.41 -24.24
N LEU A 104 18.30 -9.78 -23.08
CA LEU A 104 17.02 -9.28 -22.59
C LEU A 104 16.78 -7.79 -22.96
N SER A 105 17.66 -7.17 -23.73
CA SER A 105 17.52 -5.79 -24.22
C SER A 105 16.15 -5.50 -24.89
N PRO A 106 15.67 -4.24 -24.85
CA PRO A 106 16.34 -3.05 -24.32
C PRO A 106 16.18 -2.82 -22.80
N THR A 107 15.26 -3.54 -22.14
CA THR A 107 14.90 -3.34 -20.73
C THR A 107 15.12 -4.63 -19.93
N PRO A 108 16.37 -5.08 -19.78
CA PRO A 108 16.67 -6.39 -19.25
C PRO A 108 16.17 -6.59 -17.83
N TYR A 109 16.27 -5.56 -16.98
CA TYR A 109 15.79 -5.65 -15.61
C TYR A 109 14.26 -5.72 -15.55
N LEU A 110 13.54 -4.90 -16.34
CA LEU A 110 12.08 -4.99 -16.41
C LEU A 110 11.60 -6.37 -16.86
N LYS A 111 12.26 -6.98 -17.85
CA LYS A 111 11.93 -8.32 -18.31
C LYS A 111 12.17 -9.37 -17.23
N LEU A 112 13.37 -9.39 -16.63
CA LEU A 112 13.69 -10.37 -15.59
C LEU A 112 12.76 -10.22 -14.37
N SER A 113 12.57 -8.99 -13.89
CA SER A 113 11.67 -8.70 -12.76
C SER A 113 10.20 -8.96 -13.08
N GLY A 114 9.76 -8.77 -14.32
CA GLY A 114 8.41 -9.13 -14.76
C GLY A 114 8.14 -10.63 -14.66
N ILE A 115 9.11 -11.47 -15.04
CA ILE A 115 8.99 -12.92 -14.85
C ILE A 115 8.97 -13.27 -13.36
N ALA A 116 9.90 -12.71 -12.58
CA ALA A 116 10.00 -12.92 -11.14
C ALA A 116 8.69 -12.56 -10.41
N ALA A 117 8.10 -11.43 -10.76
CA ALA A 117 6.83 -10.96 -10.24
C ALA A 117 5.69 -11.93 -10.48
N VAL A 118 5.51 -12.36 -11.73
CA VAL A 118 4.42 -13.27 -12.11
C VAL A 118 4.63 -14.66 -11.50
N LEU A 119 5.88 -15.10 -11.35
CA LEU A 119 6.21 -16.33 -10.62
C LEU A 119 5.85 -16.20 -9.13
N ALA A 120 6.21 -15.09 -8.49
CA ALA A 120 5.93 -14.83 -7.09
C ALA A 120 4.41 -14.84 -6.77
N GLU A 121 3.56 -14.41 -7.70
CA GLU A 121 2.09 -14.45 -7.55
C GLU A 121 1.51 -15.88 -7.48
N VAL A 122 2.17 -16.85 -8.10
CA VAL A 122 1.68 -18.24 -8.20
C VAL A 122 2.48 -19.22 -7.34
N SER A 123 3.52 -18.74 -6.66
CA SER A 123 4.38 -19.54 -5.81
C SER A 123 4.01 -19.40 -4.32
N PRO A 124 4.33 -20.42 -3.50
CA PRO A 124 4.26 -20.28 -2.04
C PRO A 124 5.12 -19.11 -1.55
N GLU A 125 4.71 -18.46 -0.46
CA GLU A 125 5.34 -17.21 0.05
C GLU A 125 6.86 -17.29 0.19
N ARG A 126 7.39 -18.41 0.70
CA ARG A 126 8.84 -18.62 0.84
C ARG A 126 9.55 -18.52 -0.51
N LYS A 127 9.07 -19.24 -1.51
CA LYS A 127 9.66 -19.25 -2.86
C LYS A 127 9.44 -17.92 -3.57
N ALA A 128 8.27 -17.31 -3.40
CA ALA A 128 7.98 -15.98 -3.91
C ALA A 128 9.00 -14.95 -3.40
N ARG A 129 9.31 -15.00 -2.10
CA ARG A 129 10.34 -14.15 -1.50
C ARG A 129 11.72 -14.42 -2.08
N GLU A 130 12.15 -15.68 -2.14
CA GLU A 130 13.47 -16.07 -2.68
C GLU A 130 13.67 -15.55 -4.11
N VAL A 131 12.66 -15.72 -4.98
CA VAL A 131 12.66 -15.23 -6.36
C VAL A 131 12.78 -13.70 -6.43
N LEU A 132 12.09 -12.97 -5.55
CA LEU A 132 12.13 -11.52 -5.50
C LEU A 132 13.46 -10.98 -4.95
N GLU A 133 14.04 -11.65 -3.95
CA GLU A 133 15.37 -11.31 -3.42
C GLU A 133 16.48 -11.58 -4.44
N ASP A 134 16.37 -12.67 -5.22
CA ASP A 134 17.30 -12.97 -6.30
C ASP A 134 17.29 -11.87 -7.37
N VAL A 135 16.12 -11.50 -7.91
CA VAL A 135 16.04 -10.41 -8.90
C VAL A 135 16.37 -9.04 -8.31
N TRP A 136 16.12 -8.81 -7.03
CA TRP A 136 16.54 -7.60 -6.34
C TRP A 136 18.06 -7.42 -6.43
N ASN A 137 18.82 -8.49 -6.17
CA ASN A 137 20.29 -8.47 -6.20
C ASN A 137 20.83 -8.18 -7.60
N LYS A 138 20.17 -8.63 -8.67
CA LYS A 138 20.55 -8.34 -10.07
C LYS A 138 20.42 -6.86 -10.45
N GLY A 139 19.57 -6.11 -9.73
CA GLY A 139 19.41 -4.67 -9.93
C GLY A 139 20.38 -3.83 -9.09
N GLY A 140 21.10 -4.46 -8.16
CA GLY A 140 22.11 -3.83 -7.30
C GLY A 140 23.53 -4.14 -7.77
N ALA A 141 24.51 -3.85 -6.91
CA ALA A 141 25.88 -4.26 -7.12
C ALA A 141 25.98 -5.79 -6.91
N SER A 142 25.80 -6.55 -7.99
CA SER A 142 25.98 -8.01 -8.02
C SER A 142 27.44 -8.36 -8.32
N ALA A 143 27.83 -9.63 -8.14
CA ALA A 143 29.16 -10.16 -8.44
C ALA A 143 29.24 -10.97 -9.76
N ASP A 144 28.16 -11.02 -10.53
CA ASP A 144 28.00 -11.81 -11.75
C ASP A 144 27.94 -10.94 -13.01
N ASP A 145 27.50 -11.49 -14.16
CA ASP A 145 27.38 -10.75 -15.42
C ASP A 145 26.46 -9.52 -15.33
N TRP A 146 25.60 -9.43 -14.29
CA TRP A 146 24.76 -8.27 -13.99
C TRP A 146 25.48 -7.21 -13.16
N ALA A 147 26.70 -7.45 -12.67
CA ALA A 147 27.50 -6.51 -11.87
C ALA A 147 27.74 -5.17 -12.56
N SER A 148 27.89 -5.19 -13.89
CA SER A 148 28.12 -3.99 -14.70
C SER A 148 26.83 -3.29 -15.13
N TYR A 149 25.67 -3.92 -14.89
CA TYR A 149 24.38 -3.39 -15.29
C TYR A 149 23.94 -2.28 -14.33
N THR A 150 23.65 -1.10 -14.87
CA THR A 150 23.07 0.00 -14.10
C THR A 150 21.61 0.17 -14.52
N PRO A 151 20.64 -0.05 -13.61
CA PRO A 151 19.23 0.14 -13.93
C PRO A 151 18.90 1.59 -14.32
N THR A 152 18.04 1.74 -15.32
CA THR A 152 17.42 3.02 -15.68
C THR A 152 16.52 3.53 -14.55
N ASP A 153 16.13 4.80 -14.57
CA ASP A 153 15.24 5.35 -13.54
C ASP A 153 13.86 4.63 -13.49
N GLU A 154 13.33 4.21 -14.64
CA GLU A 154 12.12 3.39 -14.72
C GLU A 154 12.32 2.01 -14.05
N GLU A 155 13.48 1.39 -14.28
CA GLU A 155 13.82 0.13 -13.62
C GLU A 155 14.10 0.30 -12.13
N ARG A 156 14.60 1.46 -11.70
CA ARG A 156 14.73 1.78 -10.26
C ARG A 156 13.37 1.89 -9.58
N ILE A 157 12.34 2.41 -10.26
CA ILE A 157 10.95 2.34 -9.75
C ILE A 157 10.45 0.89 -9.69
N ARG A 158 10.77 0.05 -10.67
CA ARG A 158 10.48 -1.39 -10.58
C ARG A 158 11.16 -2.03 -9.36
N ARG A 159 12.38 -1.61 -9.00
CA ARG A 159 13.06 -2.05 -7.77
C ARG A 159 12.32 -1.60 -6.51
N VAL A 160 11.80 -0.38 -6.46
CA VAL A 160 10.95 0.10 -5.35
C VAL A 160 9.75 -0.84 -5.15
N ALA A 161 9.05 -1.20 -6.22
CA ALA A 161 7.93 -2.14 -6.15
C ALA A 161 8.36 -3.54 -5.66
N ILE A 162 9.52 -4.04 -6.09
CA ILE A 162 10.08 -5.31 -5.59
C ILE A 162 10.39 -5.23 -4.10
N ALA A 163 11.03 -4.16 -3.63
CA ALA A 163 11.33 -3.97 -2.20
C ALA A 163 10.04 -3.95 -1.37
N CYS A 164 9.01 -3.22 -1.80
CA CYS A 164 7.70 -3.25 -1.15
C CYS A 164 7.14 -4.68 -1.08
N LYS A 165 7.25 -5.46 -2.17
CA LYS A 165 6.75 -6.83 -2.17
C LYS A 165 7.56 -7.77 -1.26
N ILE A 166 8.87 -7.63 -1.21
CA ILE A 166 9.71 -8.40 -0.26
C ILE A 166 9.32 -8.02 1.18
N ALA A 167 9.04 -6.75 1.46
CA ALA A 167 8.58 -6.31 2.77
C ALA A 167 7.23 -6.94 3.16
N GLU A 168 6.28 -7.04 2.24
CA GLU A 168 5.01 -7.75 2.47
C GLU A 168 5.21 -9.24 2.78
N LEU A 169 6.16 -9.89 2.11
CA LEU A 169 6.50 -11.30 2.32
C LEU A 169 7.48 -11.50 3.50
N SER A 170 7.84 -10.44 4.21
CA SER A 170 8.75 -10.49 5.36
C SER A 170 8.02 -10.86 6.63
N SER A 171 8.69 -11.64 7.49
CA SER A 171 8.19 -11.89 8.83
C SER A 171 8.14 -10.58 9.62
N HIS A 172 6.93 -10.20 10.05
CA HIS A 172 6.73 -9.04 10.93
C HIS A 172 7.45 -9.20 12.27
N GLU A 173 7.69 -10.43 12.75
CA GLU A 173 8.33 -10.69 14.03
C GLU A 173 9.81 -10.28 14.05
N ARG A 174 10.46 -10.24 12.87
CA ARG A 174 11.88 -9.91 12.74
C ARG A 174 12.16 -8.49 12.27
N ASN A 175 11.12 -7.65 12.12
CA ASN A 175 11.23 -6.27 11.63
C ASN A 175 11.99 -6.15 10.28
N GLU A 176 11.98 -7.22 9.48
CA GLU A 176 12.67 -7.25 8.19
C GLU A 176 11.97 -6.38 7.15
N ASP A 177 10.68 -6.08 7.34
CA ASP A 177 9.86 -5.23 6.46
C ASP A 177 10.34 -3.77 6.46
N GLU A 178 10.77 -3.23 7.60
CA GLU A 178 11.21 -1.83 7.72
C GLU A 178 12.37 -1.49 6.80
N LYS A 179 13.45 -2.30 6.77
CA LYS A 179 14.66 -1.98 5.98
C LYS A 179 14.34 -1.82 4.48
N TRP A 180 13.43 -2.65 3.98
CA TRP A 180 13.03 -2.64 2.58
C TRP A 180 12.19 -1.40 2.26
N LEU A 181 11.26 -1.05 3.16
CA LEU A 181 10.36 0.08 2.97
C LEU A 181 11.05 1.43 3.19
N VAL A 182 12.02 1.51 4.10
CA VAL A 182 12.88 2.70 4.24
C VAL A 182 13.66 2.94 2.95
N TRP A 183 14.33 1.91 2.41
CA TRP A 183 15.02 2.04 1.13
C TRP A 183 14.06 2.45 0.01
N ALA A 184 12.87 1.85 -0.05
CA ALA A 184 11.87 2.15 -1.07
C ALA A 184 11.42 3.63 -1.04
N VAL A 185 11.14 4.15 0.15
CA VAL A 185 10.77 5.57 0.36
C VAL A 185 11.92 6.50 -0.02
N GLU A 186 13.14 6.20 0.42
CA GLU A 186 14.31 7.03 0.11
C GLU A 186 14.58 7.08 -1.40
N GLU A 187 14.50 5.93 -2.06
CA GLU A 187 14.78 5.82 -3.49
C GLU A 187 13.72 6.53 -4.33
N VAL A 188 12.43 6.38 -4.01
CA VAL A 188 11.38 7.08 -4.76
C VAL A 188 11.45 8.60 -4.56
N LEU A 189 11.78 9.08 -3.35
CA LEU A 189 11.96 10.51 -3.10
C LEU A 189 13.16 11.07 -3.88
N LYS A 190 14.25 10.31 -3.96
CA LYS A 190 15.42 10.65 -4.76
C LYS A 190 15.07 10.75 -6.24
N LEU A 191 14.34 9.77 -6.78
CA LEU A 191 13.91 9.73 -8.18
C LEU A 191 12.92 10.85 -8.52
N ALA A 192 12.06 11.23 -7.59
CA ALA A 192 11.13 12.33 -7.76
C ALA A 192 11.80 13.72 -7.66
N GLY A 193 13.10 13.78 -7.33
CA GLY A 193 13.84 15.03 -7.19
C GLY A 193 13.56 15.79 -5.88
N ALA A 194 12.98 15.12 -4.88
CA ALA A 194 12.74 15.67 -3.56
C ALA A 194 14.06 15.88 -2.80
N GLY A 195 14.69 17.04 -3.04
CA GLY A 195 16.01 17.40 -2.49
C GLY A 195 16.85 18.28 -3.43
N THR A 196 16.55 18.29 -4.73
CA THR A 196 17.28 19.06 -5.75
C THR A 196 16.66 20.42 -6.05
N GLN A 197 15.37 20.60 -5.70
CA GLN A 197 14.60 21.85 -5.89
C GLN A 197 15.07 23.02 -5.00
N ASN A 198 16.02 22.82 -4.08
CA ASN A 198 16.63 23.89 -3.27
C ASN A 198 17.98 24.39 -3.81
N ARG A 199 18.34 24.07 -5.07
CA ARG A 199 19.59 24.52 -5.72
C ARG A 199 19.37 25.26 -7.03
N SER A 200 18.23 25.93 -7.20
CA SER A 200 18.19 27.11 -8.07
C SER A 200 18.99 28.21 -7.38
N VAL A 201 20.27 28.27 -7.76
CA VAL A 201 21.20 29.37 -7.51
C VAL A 201 20.56 30.63 -8.09
N ASP A 202 20.03 31.48 -7.22
CA ASP A 202 19.76 32.86 -7.55
C ASP A 202 21.06 33.63 -7.27
N THR A 203 21.90 33.74 -8.30
CA THR A 203 23.00 34.71 -8.29
C THR A 203 22.41 36.11 -8.42
N GLY A 204 22.07 36.72 -7.28
CA GLY A 204 21.56 38.08 -7.26
C GLY A 204 21.42 38.69 -5.86
N GLY A 205 22.50 39.31 -5.37
CA GLY A 205 22.40 40.50 -4.51
C GLY A 205 22.23 40.27 -3.00
N GLY A 206 23.19 40.79 -2.22
CA GLY A 206 23.24 40.70 -0.76
C GLY A 206 22.02 41.25 -0.02
N SER A 207 21.71 40.64 1.12
CA SER A 207 21.78 41.29 2.44
C SER A 207 21.52 40.24 3.52
N THR A 208 22.25 40.38 4.62
CA THR A 208 22.12 39.61 5.85
C THR A 208 20.74 39.74 6.47
N ASP A 209 19.99 38.64 6.55
CA ASP A 209 19.03 38.42 7.63
C ASP A 209 18.94 36.93 7.97
N VAL A 210 19.30 36.61 9.21
CA VAL A 210 19.25 35.28 9.79
C VAL A 210 17.82 35.02 10.24
N GLN A 211 16.95 34.64 9.31
CA GLN A 211 15.65 34.05 9.66
C GLN A 211 15.82 32.52 9.72
N GLN A 212 15.69 31.97 10.93
CA GLN A 212 15.63 30.53 11.18
C GLN A 212 14.59 29.88 10.26
N SER A 213 15.08 29.19 9.23
CA SER A 213 14.26 28.48 8.27
C SER A 213 13.75 27.19 8.94
N GLN A 214 12.49 27.21 9.34
CA GLN A 214 11.72 25.98 9.55
C GLN A 214 11.95 25.07 8.33
N PRO A 215 12.18 23.75 8.51
CA PRO A 215 12.36 22.87 7.37
C PRO A 215 11.09 22.91 6.53
N ALA A 216 11.18 23.45 5.31
CA ALA A 216 10.07 23.50 4.37
C ALA A 216 9.45 22.11 4.26
N GLN A 217 8.20 21.97 4.67
CA GLN A 217 7.43 20.75 4.47
C GLN A 217 7.28 20.58 2.95
N VAL A 218 7.97 19.60 2.38
CA VAL A 218 7.82 19.30 0.95
C VAL A 218 6.45 18.66 0.76
N ILE A 219 5.52 19.38 0.14
CA ILE A 219 4.21 18.84 -0.23
C ILE A 219 4.40 17.96 -1.47
N LEU A 220 4.56 16.64 -1.29
CA LEU A 220 4.85 15.74 -2.44
C LEU A 220 3.73 15.74 -3.48
N ALA A 221 2.50 16.09 -3.10
CA ALA A 221 1.35 16.19 -4.00
C ALA A 221 1.50 17.26 -5.09
N GLU A 222 2.35 18.26 -4.86
CA GLU A 222 2.65 19.38 -5.76
C GLU A 222 3.90 19.16 -6.62
N LEU A 223 4.61 18.05 -6.39
CA LEU A 223 5.83 17.74 -7.10
C LEU A 223 5.51 17.47 -8.59
N LYS A 224 6.24 18.15 -9.48
CA LYS A 224 6.20 17.87 -10.93
C LYS A 224 6.99 16.58 -11.18
N LEU A 225 6.28 15.46 -11.24
CA LEU A 225 6.89 14.16 -11.47
C LEU A 225 7.32 14.00 -12.93
N PRO A 226 8.42 13.27 -13.20
CA PRO A 226 8.77 12.84 -14.54
C PRO A 226 7.61 12.06 -15.20
N PRO A 227 7.46 12.10 -16.54
CA PRO A 227 6.35 11.42 -17.23
C PRO A 227 6.27 9.90 -17.03
N TRP A 228 7.39 9.28 -16.67
CA TRP A 228 7.51 7.83 -16.40
C TRP A 228 7.20 7.46 -14.95
N MET A 229 6.93 8.44 -14.07
CA MET A 229 6.62 8.23 -12.66
C MET A 229 5.20 8.68 -12.33
N SER A 230 4.47 7.84 -11.60
CA SER A 230 3.14 8.14 -11.09
C SER A 230 3.17 8.57 -9.62
N LYS A 231 2.07 9.19 -9.15
CA LYS A 231 1.93 9.52 -7.73
C LYS A 231 1.84 8.28 -6.85
N ASP A 232 1.36 7.18 -7.40
CA ASP A 232 1.17 5.96 -6.65
C ASP A 232 2.53 5.31 -6.34
N ASP A 233 3.52 5.48 -7.23
CA ASP A 233 4.92 5.07 -6.99
C ASP A 233 5.49 5.73 -5.73
N LEU A 234 5.02 6.94 -5.38
CA LEU A 234 5.33 7.62 -4.12
C LEU A 234 4.42 7.16 -2.97
N GLY A 235 3.12 7.08 -3.23
CA GLY A 235 2.10 6.85 -2.20
C GLY A 235 2.20 5.50 -1.52
N VAL A 236 2.42 4.43 -2.30
CA VAL A 236 2.47 3.06 -1.79
C VAL A 236 3.61 2.80 -0.80
N PRO A 237 4.89 3.10 -1.10
CA PRO A 237 5.96 2.87 -0.14
C PRO A 237 5.78 3.71 1.14
N LEU A 238 5.23 4.94 1.03
CA LEU A 238 4.92 5.78 2.19
C LEU A 238 3.83 5.15 3.07
N ALA A 239 2.73 4.71 2.47
CA ALA A 239 1.64 4.04 3.18
C ALA A 239 2.11 2.75 3.87
N ALA A 240 2.88 1.93 3.15
CA ALA A 240 3.42 0.68 3.67
C ALA A 240 4.38 0.91 4.86
N LEU A 241 5.29 1.90 4.76
CA LEU A 241 6.16 2.28 5.88
C LEU A 241 5.37 2.85 7.05
N GLY A 242 4.33 3.66 6.76
CA GLY A 242 3.38 4.15 7.76
C GLY A 242 2.71 3.02 8.53
N ASN A 243 2.31 1.94 7.86
CA ASN A 243 1.74 0.75 8.48
C ASN A 243 2.74 0.06 9.41
N VAL A 244 4.03 -0.04 9.04
CA VAL A 244 5.09 -0.59 9.89
C VAL A 244 5.22 0.23 11.18
N TYR A 245 5.35 1.56 11.06
CA TYR A 245 5.48 2.43 12.23
C TYR A 245 4.23 2.46 13.10
N ALA A 246 3.05 2.40 12.49
CA ALA A 246 1.79 2.25 13.21
C ALA A 246 1.85 0.98 14.06
N ARG A 247 2.13 -0.20 13.48
CA ARG A 247 2.24 -1.48 14.22
C ARG A 247 3.23 -1.42 15.40
N LYS A 248 4.34 -0.70 15.24
CA LYS A 248 5.36 -0.51 16.30
C LYS A 248 4.95 0.50 17.39
N GLY A 249 3.78 1.11 17.28
CA GLY A 249 3.32 2.16 18.20
C GLY A 249 4.03 3.51 18.00
N GLN A 250 4.75 3.69 16.89
CA GLN A 250 5.51 4.89 16.58
C GLN A 250 4.60 5.91 15.86
N ILE A 251 3.65 6.46 16.62
CA ILE A 251 2.60 7.35 16.11
C ILE A 251 3.18 8.55 15.36
N GLU A 252 4.23 9.16 15.92
CA GLU A 252 4.86 10.38 15.38
C GLU A 252 5.55 10.15 14.02
N TYR A 253 5.93 8.92 13.69
CA TYR A 253 6.48 8.57 12.37
C TYR A 253 5.38 8.11 11.40
N ALA A 254 4.40 7.35 11.88
CA ALA A 254 3.32 6.81 11.03
C ALA A 254 2.38 7.89 10.50
N MET A 255 1.98 8.84 11.36
CA MET A 255 1.03 9.90 11.03
C MET A 255 1.44 10.75 9.82
N PRO A 256 2.65 11.34 9.76
CA PRO A 256 3.05 12.13 8.59
C PRO A 256 3.13 11.31 7.30
N LEU A 257 3.50 10.02 7.38
CA LEU A 257 3.54 9.14 6.21
C LEU A 257 2.13 8.88 5.65
N TYR A 258 1.14 8.60 6.50
CA TYR A 258 -0.26 8.47 6.08
C TYR A 258 -0.80 9.77 5.49
N LEU A 259 -0.56 10.91 6.13
CA LEU A 259 -1.02 12.20 5.62
C LEU A 259 -0.42 12.50 4.24
N GLN A 260 0.85 12.16 4.04
CA GLN A 260 1.52 12.37 2.76
C GLN A 260 0.99 11.43 1.66
N ALA A 261 0.73 10.17 1.99
CA ALA A 261 0.11 9.22 1.06
C ALA A 261 -1.33 9.63 0.71
N ILE A 262 -2.14 10.06 1.68
CA ILE A 262 -3.51 10.56 1.47
C ILE A 262 -3.51 11.75 0.51
N SER A 263 -2.58 12.70 0.69
CA SER A 263 -2.52 13.90 -0.15
C SER A 263 -2.00 13.61 -1.58
N LEU A 264 -1.25 12.53 -1.78
CA LEU A 264 -0.90 12.05 -3.12
C LEU A 264 -2.11 11.45 -3.85
N LEU A 265 -2.92 10.65 -3.14
CA LEU A 265 -4.11 9.97 -3.66
C LEU A 265 -5.30 10.93 -3.86
N LEU A 266 -5.50 11.88 -2.95
CA LEU A 266 -6.58 12.88 -2.98
C LEU A 266 -6.03 14.31 -2.99
N PRO A 267 -5.37 14.74 -4.08
CA PRO A 267 -4.86 16.10 -4.17
C PRO A 267 -6.02 17.13 -4.23
N PRO A 268 -5.88 18.27 -3.56
CA PRO A 268 -6.92 19.31 -3.55
C PRO A 268 -7.19 19.82 -4.98
N GLY A 269 -8.45 20.08 -5.30
CA GLY A 269 -8.87 20.65 -6.58
C GLY A 269 -8.91 19.66 -7.76
N ARG A 270 -8.44 18.41 -7.61
CA ARG A 270 -8.54 17.40 -8.68
C ARG A 270 -9.93 16.74 -8.66
N GLN A 271 -10.69 16.91 -9.74
CA GLN A 271 -12.04 16.34 -9.82
C GLN A 271 -12.06 14.88 -10.32
N ASN A 272 -11.10 14.51 -11.17
CA ASN A 272 -11.02 13.18 -11.80
C ASN A 272 -10.06 12.24 -11.05
N VAL A 273 -10.34 11.99 -9.77
CA VAL A 273 -9.65 10.96 -8.98
C VAL A 273 -10.31 9.60 -9.23
N SER A 274 -9.50 8.57 -9.47
CA SER A 274 -9.96 7.21 -9.76
C SER A 274 -10.75 6.61 -8.59
N ILE A 275 -11.54 5.57 -8.85
CA ILE A 275 -12.22 4.83 -7.76
C ILE A 275 -11.18 4.22 -6.83
N GLN A 276 -10.11 3.63 -7.38
CA GLN A 276 -9.04 3.00 -6.62
C GLN A 276 -8.40 3.98 -5.62
N ASP A 277 -7.94 5.14 -6.08
CA ASP A 277 -7.24 6.11 -5.22
C ASP A 277 -8.15 6.63 -4.10
N ARG A 278 -9.46 6.78 -4.39
CA ARG A 278 -10.46 7.16 -3.37
C ARG A 278 -10.57 6.07 -2.30
N CYS A 279 -10.69 4.80 -2.71
CA CYS A 279 -10.83 3.69 -1.77
C CYS A 279 -9.56 3.51 -0.92
N GLU A 280 -8.38 3.62 -1.54
CA GLU A 280 -7.09 3.54 -0.84
C GLU A 280 -6.91 4.70 0.15
N ALA A 281 -7.23 5.93 -0.27
CA ALA A 281 -7.16 7.08 0.63
C ALA A 281 -8.12 6.94 1.81
N ALA A 282 -9.35 6.44 1.57
CA ALA A 282 -10.30 6.17 2.64
C ALA A 282 -9.79 5.10 3.63
N GLN A 283 -9.10 4.08 3.13
CA GLN A 283 -8.44 3.09 3.99
C GLN A 283 -7.38 3.73 4.88
N LEU A 284 -6.52 4.59 4.32
CA LEU A 284 -5.50 5.31 5.09
C LEU A 284 -6.10 6.28 6.10
N MET A 285 -7.19 6.97 5.76
CA MET A 285 -7.94 7.82 6.69
C MET A 285 -8.51 7.02 7.86
N ASN A 286 -9.04 5.82 7.60
CA ASN A 286 -9.51 4.93 8.64
C ASN A 286 -8.35 4.43 9.54
N ASN A 287 -7.22 4.06 8.95
CA ASN A 287 -6.02 3.67 9.70
C ASN A 287 -5.47 4.83 10.53
N LEU A 288 -5.58 6.07 10.05
CA LEU A 288 -5.21 7.27 10.78
C LEU A 288 -6.15 7.53 11.96
N SER A 289 -7.46 7.34 11.79
CA SER A 289 -8.42 7.35 12.91
C SER A 289 -8.05 6.33 13.99
N GLU A 290 -7.72 5.10 13.59
CA GLU A 290 -7.27 4.06 14.53
C GLU A 290 -5.97 4.46 15.24
N LEU A 291 -5.00 4.99 14.48
CA LEU A 291 -3.71 5.42 14.99
C LEU A 291 -3.85 6.53 16.04
N ILE A 292 -4.74 7.51 15.80
CA ILE A 292 -5.03 8.59 16.75
C ILE A 292 -5.59 8.01 18.07
N MET A 293 -6.46 7.01 17.98
CA MET A 293 -7.05 6.34 19.15
C MET A 293 -6.08 5.46 19.95
N ARG A 294 -4.82 5.30 19.50
CA ARG A 294 -3.77 4.67 20.31
C ARG A 294 -3.23 5.59 21.40
N ARG A 295 -3.50 6.90 21.31
CA ARG A 295 -3.26 7.85 22.40
C ARG A 295 -4.35 7.69 23.47
N PRO A 296 -4.09 8.08 24.74
CA PRO A 296 -5.13 8.07 25.77
C PRO A 296 -6.40 8.81 25.29
N PRO A 297 -7.59 8.20 25.39
CA PRO A 297 -8.79 8.74 24.77
C PRO A 297 -9.34 9.94 25.55
N THR A 298 -9.03 11.16 25.08
CA THR A 298 -9.71 12.40 25.51
C THR A 298 -10.87 12.74 24.55
N PRO A 299 -11.82 13.61 24.94
CA PRO A 299 -12.86 14.08 24.02
C PRO A 299 -12.29 14.65 22.71
N GLU A 300 -11.19 15.38 22.77
CA GLU A 300 -10.52 15.97 21.60
C GLU A 300 -9.91 14.89 20.69
N ILE A 301 -9.25 13.89 21.27
CA ILE A 301 -8.68 12.77 20.53
C ILE A 301 -9.77 11.95 19.85
N ARG A 302 -10.89 11.68 20.54
CA ARG A 302 -12.04 10.98 19.96
C ARG A 302 -12.66 11.77 18.81
N HIS A 303 -12.85 13.07 19.00
CA HIS A 303 -13.36 13.95 17.95
C HIS A 303 -12.45 13.97 16.72
N GLN A 304 -11.12 14.04 16.90
CA GLN A 304 -10.16 13.99 15.80
C GLN A 304 -10.20 12.65 15.05
N ALA A 305 -10.25 11.53 15.78
CA ALA A 305 -10.37 10.21 15.18
C ALA A 305 -11.68 10.07 14.40
N GLU A 306 -12.80 10.48 14.99
CA GLU A 306 -14.13 10.43 14.35
C GLU A 306 -14.15 11.27 13.07
N ALA A 307 -13.53 12.45 13.07
CA ALA A 307 -13.44 13.30 11.89
C ALA A 307 -12.74 12.59 10.72
N TRP A 308 -11.64 11.86 10.98
CA TRP A 308 -10.96 11.08 9.95
C TRP A 308 -11.78 9.89 9.47
N ALA A 309 -12.43 9.15 10.37
CA ALA A 309 -13.28 8.03 10.00
C ALA A 309 -14.51 8.48 9.17
N ARG A 310 -15.12 9.61 9.53
CA ARG A 310 -16.20 10.23 8.74
C ARG A 310 -15.71 10.70 7.38
N LYS A 311 -14.52 11.29 7.32
CA LYS A 311 -13.92 11.67 6.04
C LYS A 311 -13.70 10.47 5.13
N ALA A 312 -13.27 9.33 5.68
CA ALA A 312 -13.16 8.07 4.95
C ALA A 312 -14.52 7.63 4.39
N LEU A 313 -15.58 7.69 5.21
CA LEU A 313 -16.94 7.36 4.80
C LEU A 313 -17.40 8.24 3.63
N ASP A 314 -17.23 9.57 3.73
CA ASP A 314 -17.59 10.52 2.67
C ASP A 314 -16.88 10.20 1.34
N VAL A 315 -15.60 9.84 1.41
CA VAL A 315 -14.79 9.48 0.23
C VAL A 315 -15.33 8.20 -0.41
N ILE A 316 -15.67 7.18 0.39
CA ILE A 316 -16.22 5.90 -0.09
C ILE A 316 -17.61 6.11 -0.72
N GLU A 317 -18.49 6.86 -0.07
CA GLU A 317 -19.81 7.19 -0.61
C GLU A 317 -19.72 8.03 -1.90
N GLY A 318 -18.72 8.91 -1.98
CA GLY A 318 -18.40 9.66 -3.19
C GLY A 318 -17.94 8.76 -4.34
N ALA A 319 -17.00 7.85 -4.08
CA ALA A 319 -16.60 6.81 -5.03
C ALA A 319 -17.82 5.97 -5.46
N GLY A 320 -18.71 5.73 -4.50
CA GLY A 320 -20.08 5.20 -4.60
C GLY A 320 -20.85 5.61 -5.85
N LYS A 321 -20.76 6.91 -6.18
CA LYS A 321 -21.57 7.57 -7.18
C LYS A 321 -20.95 7.57 -8.58
N VAL A 322 -19.67 7.17 -8.70
CA VAL A 322 -18.98 7.09 -9.99
C VAL A 322 -19.53 5.89 -10.78
N PRO A 323 -20.09 6.10 -11.99
CA PRO A 323 -20.60 5.00 -12.80
C PRO A 323 -19.47 4.06 -13.22
N LEU A 324 -19.69 2.74 -13.09
CA LEU A 324 -18.76 1.75 -13.62
C LEU A 324 -18.90 1.67 -15.14
N PRO A 325 -17.79 1.54 -15.89
CA PRO A 325 -17.86 1.24 -17.31
C PRO A 325 -18.59 -0.10 -17.52
N LYS A 326 -19.42 -0.18 -18.57
CA LYS A 326 -20.12 -1.42 -18.94
C LYS A 326 -19.08 -2.54 -19.09
N SER A 327 -19.25 -3.65 -18.37
CA SER A 327 -18.34 -4.77 -18.42
C SER A 327 -18.16 -5.24 -19.87
N GLY A 328 -16.93 -5.20 -20.36
CA GLY A 328 -16.57 -5.84 -21.61
C GLY A 328 -16.71 -7.37 -21.52
N TRP A 329 -16.60 -8.05 -22.65
CA TRP A 329 -16.84 -9.50 -22.83
C TRP A 329 -16.06 -10.43 -21.86
N PHE A 330 -15.06 -9.94 -21.12
CA PHE A 330 -14.29 -10.69 -20.12
C PHE A 330 -14.68 -10.44 -18.65
N GLY A 331 -15.75 -9.69 -18.36
CA GLY A 331 -16.39 -9.67 -17.03
C GLY A 331 -15.57 -9.13 -15.85
N TYR A 332 -14.30 -8.76 -16.04
CA TYR A 332 -13.40 -8.24 -15.01
C TYR A 332 -12.89 -6.85 -15.44
N SER A 333 -13.25 -5.81 -14.68
CA SER A 333 -12.66 -4.48 -14.83
C SER A 333 -11.89 -4.10 -13.57
N GLU A 334 -10.80 -3.34 -13.74
CA GLU A 334 -10.01 -2.78 -12.64
C GLU A 334 -10.90 -1.96 -11.68
N ASP A 335 -11.85 -1.19 -12.23
CA ASP A 335 -12.85 -0.46 -11.45
C ASP A 335 -13.76 -1.35 -10.60
N THR A 336 -14.08 -2.58 -11.06
CA THR A 336 -14.85 -3.54 -10.26
C THR A 336 -14.04 -4.01 -9.05
N SER A 337 -12.75 -4.29 -9.25
CA SER A 337 -11.84 -4.65 -8.15
C SER A 337 -11.66 -3.49 -7.17
N ALA A 338 -11.48 -2.27 -7.68
CA ALA A 338 -11.38 -1.07 -6.86
C ALA A 338 -12.64 -0.85 -6.03
N ARG A 339 -13.81 -1.11 -6.62
CA ARG A 339 -15.08 -1.00 -5.92
C ARG A 339 -15.22 -2.02 -4.80
N ASN A 340 -14.73 -3.24 -5.00
CA ASN A 340 -14.67 -4.25 -3.95
C ASN A 340 -13.82 -3.77 -2.76
N THR A 341 -12.69 -3.10 -3.02
CA THR A 341 -11.87 -2.48 -1.96
C THR A 341 -12.67 -1.45 -1.16
N CYS A 342 -13.34 -0.51 -1.82
CA CYS A 342 -14.22 0.45 -1.14
C CYS A 342 -15.29 -0.23 -0.29
N ASP A 343 -15.92 -1.28 -0.82
CA ASP A 343 -16.96 -2.02 -0.12
C ASP A 343 -16.41 -2.72 1.14
N GLN A 344 -15.19 -3.25 1.09
CA GLN A 344 -14.53 -3.84 2.26
C GLN A 344 -14.18 -2.77 3.32
N VAL A 345 -13.58 -1.67 2.87
CA VAL A 345 -13.22 -0.55 3.76
C VAL A 345 -14.46 0.06 4.42
N LEU A 346 -15.59 0.13 3.70
CA LEU A 346 -16.85 0.65 4.23
C LEU A 346 -17.31 -0.10 5.49
N GLY A 347 -17.23 -1.43 5.47
CA GLY A 347 -17.61 -2.25 6.63
C GLY A 347 -16.79 -1.88 7.87
N VAL A 348 -15.48 -1.68 7.70
CA VAL A 348 -14.56 -1.33 8.80
C VAL A 348 -14.72 0.11 9.26
N VAL A 349 -14.89 1.06 8.35
CA VAL A 349 -15.16 2.46 8.69
C VAL A 349 -16.43 2.58 9.54
N LEU A 350 -17.51 1.92 9.12
CA LEU A 350 -18.77 1.90 9.87
C LEU A 350 -18.58 1.32 11.28
N PHE A 351 -17.81 0.24 11.42
CA PHE A 351 -17.49 -0.34 12.71
C PHE A 351 -16.71 0.64 13.60
N ASN A 352 -15.66 1.25 13.06
CA ASN A 352 -14.78 2.17 13.79
C ASN A 352 -15.53 3.43 14.26
N ILE A 353 -16.40 4.02 13.42
CA ILE A 353 -17.29 5.09 13.86
C ILE A 353 -18.21 4.57 14.96
N GLY A 354 -18.75 3.37 14.83
CA GLY A 354 -19.59 2.74 15.86
C GLY A 354 -18.90 2.65 17.23
N ILE A 355 -17.63 2.24 17.27
CA ILE A 355 -16.81 2.20 18.49
C ILE A 355 -16.66 3.60 19.10
N LEU A 356 -16.36 4.62 18.28
CA LEU A 356 -16.22 6.00 18.76
C LEU A 356 -17.53 6.53 19.36
N ARG A 357 -18.67 6.26 18.72
CA ARG A 357 -20.00 6.61 19.25
C ARG A 357 -20.35 5.85 20.53
N GLU A 358 -19.95 4.58 20.62
CA GLU A 358 -20.10 3.78 21.85
C GLU A 358 -19.30 4.41 23.00
N MET A 359 -18.06 4.84 22.75
CA MET A 359 -17.22 5.53 23.74
C MET A 359 -17.81 6.86 24.21
N ASP A 360 -18.50 7.58 23.34
CA ASP A 360 -19.24 8.80 23.69
C ASP A 360 -20.63 8.53 24.30
N SER A 361 -20.92 7.28 24.67
CA SER A 361 -22.19 6.83 25.23
C SER A 361 -23.40 7.02 24.32
N ASP A 362 -23.21 7.33 23.04
CA ASP A 362 -24.25 7.37 22.02
C ASP A 362 -24.54 5.97 21.48
N LYS A 363 -25.10 5.14 22.37
CA LYS A 363 -25.43 3.74 22.12
C LYS A 363 -26.40 3.55 20.97
N LYS A 364 -27.33 4.50 20.78
CA LYS A 364 -28.34 4.43 19.72
C LYS A 364 -27.66 4.52 18.35
N VAL A 365 -26.77 5.49 18.16
CA VAL A 365 -26.04 5.63 16.90
C VAL A 365 -25.01 4.50 16.74
N ALA A 366 -24.30 4.12 17.80
CA ALA A 366 -23.35 3.01 17.77
C ALA A 366 -24.00 1.70 17.30
N ARG A 367 -25.18 1.36 17.85
CA ARG A 367 -25.94 0.17 17.44
C ARG A 367 -26.28 0.18 15.94
N ALA A 368 -26.82 1.29 15.44
CA ALA A 368 -27.16 1.41 14.02
C ALA A 368 -25.93 1.28 13.11
N LEU A 369 -24.77 1.79 13.54
CA LEU A 369 -23.51 1.66 12.81
C LEU A 369 -22.99 0.22 12.79
N PHE A 370 -23.05 -0.48 13.93
CA PHE A 370 -22.65 -1.89 14.00
C PHE A 370 -23.57 -2.79 13.17
N GLU A 371 -24.87 -2.54 13.14
CA GLU A 371 -25.81 -3.25 12.25
C GLU A 371 -25.45 -3.07 10.78
N LYS A 372 -25.20 -1.83 10.34
CA LYS A 372 -24.77 -1.53 8.97
C LYS A 372 -23.42 -2.18 8.65
N SER A 373 -22.47 -2.12 9.58
CA SER A 373 -21.16 -2.76 9.43
C SER A 373 -21.29 -4.27 9.26
N ALA A 374 -22.08 -4.95 10.10
CA ALA A 374 -22.32 -6.39 10.00
C ALA A 374 -22.93 -6.78 8.64
N GLN A 375 -23.93 -6.03 8.18
CA GLN A 375 -24.56 -6.25 6.87
C GLN A 375 -23.56 -6.07 5.72
N GLN A 376 -22.76 -5.00 5.79
CA GLN A 376 -21.77 -4.69 4.78
C GLN A 376 -20.66 -5.74 4.72
N CYS A 377 -20.09 -6.13 5.87
CA CYS A 377 -19.09 -7.18 5.98
C CYS A 377 -19.63 -8.53 5.47
N ALA A 378 -20.89 -8.87 5.77
CA ALA A 378 -21.51 -10.08 5.26
C ALA A 378 -21.64 -10.06 3.73
N ARG A 379 -22.05 -8.92 3.15
CA ARG A 379 -22.18 -8.73 1.69
C ARG A 379 -20.87 -8.97 0.95
N VAL A 380 -19.74 -8.58 1.54
CA VAL A 380 -18.40 -8.71 0.93
C VAL A 380 -17.62 -9.95 1.38
N GLY A 381 -18.22 -10.84 2.17
CA GLY A 381 -17.59 -12.07 2.64
C GLY A 381 -16.55 -11.90 3.76
N MET A 382 -16.54 -10.77 4.47
CA MET A 382 -15.63 -10.50 5.59
C MET A 382 -16.17 -11.07 6.91
N ASN A 383 -16.02 -12.39 7.09
CA ASN A 383 -16.58 -13.13 8.23
C ASN A 383 -16.15 -12.60 9.60
N GLU A 384 -14.87 -12.25 9.77
CA GLU A 384 -14.36 -11.70 11.02
C GLU A 384 -15.00 -10.34 11.34
N GLY A 385 -15.17 -9.47 10.34
CA GLY A 385 -15.90 -8.21 10.50
C GLY A 385 -17.36 -8.41 10.93
N VAL A 386 -18.03 -9.46 10.42
CA VAL A 386 -19.38 -9.84 10.87
C VAL A 386 -19.39 -10.26 12.34
N LEU A 387 -18.41 -11.07 12.76
CA LEU A 387 -18.30 -11.54 14.13
C LEU A 387 -18.08 -10.37 15.10
N GLN A 388 -17.09 -9.52 14.82
CA GLN A 388 -16.76 -8.33 15.61
C GLN A 388 -17.97 -7.38 15.75
N ALA A 389 -18.68 -7.11 14.65
CA ALA A 389 -19.87 -6.27 14.67
C ALA A 389 -21.01 -6.88 15.52
N LYS A 390 -21.22 -8.21 15.46
CA LYS A 390 -22.22 -8.90 16.28
C LYS A 390 -21.86 -8.89 17.78
N GLU A 391 -20.59 -9.01 18.11
CA GLU A 391 -20.12 -8.89 19.50
C GLU A 391 -20.36 -7.48 20.04
N ALA A 392 -20.05 -6.44 19.25
CA ALA A 392 -20.32 -5.06 19.61
C ALA A 392 -21.83 -4.80 19.81
N LEU A 393 -22.69 -5.36 18.96
CA LEU A 393 -24.15 -5.27 19.13
C LEU A 393 -24.65 -5.88 20.44
N ARG A 394 -24.11 -7.04 20.83
CA ARG A 394 -24.43 -7.67 22.12
C ARG A 394 -24.01 -6.80 23.30
N ARG A 395 -22.83 -6.18 23.23
CA ARG A 395 -22.29 -5.29 24.26
C ARG A 395 -23.15 -4.03 24.46
N VAL A 396 -23.55 -3.39 23.36
CA VAL A 396 -24.44 -2.21 23.39
C VAL A 396 -25.85 -2.57 23.85
N GLY A 397 -26.37 -3.74 23.47
CA GLY A 397 -27.70 -4.21 23.88
C GLY A 397 -27.84 -4.45 25.39
N ARG A 398 -26.93 -5.21 26.00
CA ARG A 398 -26.97 -5.53 27.44
C ARG A 398 -27.02 -4.28 28.34
N THR A 399 -26.25 -3.26 27.96
CA THR A 399 -26.17 -2.03 28.74
C THR A 399 -27.27 -1.00 28.42
N GLN A 400 -28.22 -1.32 27.52
CA GLN A 400 -29.49 -0.60 27.39
C GLN A 400 -30.53 -1.19 28.34
N ASP A 401 -30.60 -2.52 28.43
CA ASP A 401 -31.58 -3.24 29.27
C ASP A 401 -31.36 -2.95 30.77
N GLU A 402 -30.10 -2.77 31.19
CA GLU A 402 -29.72 -2.38 32.57
C GLU A 402 -30.13 -0.95 32.96
N LYS A 403 -30.45 -0.05 32.01
CA LYS A 403 -30.93 1.31 32.30
C LYS A 403 -32.45 1.42 32.31
N THR A 404 -33.14 0.40 31.82
CA THR A 404 -34.61 0.33 31.76
C THR A 404 -35.22 -0.56 32.86
N SER A 405 -34.38 -1.26 33.62
CA SER A 405 -34.73 -1.95 34.87
C SER A 405 -34.38 -1.05 36.05
#